data_AF-A0A1Y1WZN8-F1
#
_entry.id   AF-A0A1Y1WZN8-F1
#
_cell.length_a   1.000
_cell.length_b   1.000
_cell.length_c   1.000
_cell.angle_alpha   90.00
_cell.angle_beta   90.00
_cell.angle_gamma   90.00
#
_symmetry.space_group_name_H-M   'P 1'
#
loop_
_entity.id
_entity.type
_entity.pdbx_description
1 polymer ?
#
loop_
_entity_poly.entity_id
_entity_poly.type
_entity_poly.pdbx_seq_one_letter_code
_entity_poly.pdbx_strand_id
1 'polypeptide(L)'
;MVNSGDLQYLAAAAVIFPSFIWYLRKNIVSPVKLHLGKPQQGGKVEAERQHLLERIQKKCPSLFDPAKAKYESTPWLLGGHLQTVYAAVANFDNTAQVEYERTLVSTPDGGTISVDWCPSSEIKPYDDTPTVVILHGLTGGSHESYVRQVVESMTQGPGQFRTVVVNFRGCADTQLTSTQLYSGAYTDDLRIALKFIQDRIPKAKLAGLGFSLGSNVLVKYIGEEKENCPFVGAVSVSNPFDLYLANKWMDETFINRNLYSKSLTDNLLRVFKRHMHHFENTGLLDIPHVLKSRRISEFDDRVTRVVFKYDTVDDYYRDASCARFIPDVRVPLLCLNAIDDPVAYHECIPYEACRNNPNVILATTETGGHIGWFTGSTNVTRWSVKPISEFLTAVLE
;
A
#
# COMPACT_ATOMS: atom_id res chain seq x y z
N MET A 1 55.36 2.40 28.95
CA MET A 1 55.51 2.83 27.54
C MET A 1 54.42 2.14 26.75
N VAL A 2 53.38 2.88 26.34
CA VAL A 2 52.34 2.36 25.45
C VAL A 2 52.98 2.23 24.07
N ASN A 3 52.87 1.06 23.44
CA ASN A 3 53.56 0.75 22.19
C ASN A 3 52.99 1.62 21.06
N SER A 4 53.83 2.05 20.10
CA SER A 4 53.40 2.95 19.01
C SER A 4 52.29 2.37 18.13
N GLY A 5 52.15 1.04 18.09
CA GLY A 5 51.04 0.34 17.43
C GLY A 5 49.69 0.52 18.14
N ASP A 6 49.66 0.58 19.48
CA ASP A 6 48.41 0.73 20.25
C ASP A 6 47.79 2.12 20.07
N LEU A 7 48.61 3.16 19.86
CA LEU A 7 48.14 4.51 19.53
C LEU A 7 47.49 4.60 18.14
N GLN A 8 47.94 3.82 17.17
CA GLN A 8 47.32 3.77 15.83
C GLN A 8 45.95 3.08 15.86
N TYR A 9 45.81 1.99 16.65
CA TYR A 9 44.50 1.34 16.84
C TYR A 9 43.52 2.23 17.60
N LEU A 10 43.98 2.97 18.62
CA LEU A 10 43.15 3.93 19.35
C LEU A 10 42.73 5.11 18.47
N ALA A 11 43.62 5.62 17.61
CA ALA A 11 43.29 6.68 16.65
C ALA A 11 42.32 6.21 15.56
N ALA A 12 42.50 5.00 15.02
CA ALA A 12 41.56 4.39 14.07
C ALA A 12 40.20 4.14 14.72
N ALA A 13 40.16 3.61 15.94
CA ALA A 13 38.92 3.43 16.70
C ALA A 13 38.24 4.77 17.01
N ALA A 14 38.99 5.83 17.33
CA ALA A 14 38.45 7.17 17.59
C ALA A 14 37.83 7.85 16.36
N VAL A 15 38.18 7.45 15.14
CA VAL A 15 37.59 7.97 13.89
C VAL A 15 36.49 7.03 13.36
N ILE A 16 36.71 5.72 13.43
CA ILE A 16 35.77 4.70 12.93
C ILE A 16 34.54 4.63 13.83
N PHE A 17 34.70 4.70 15.15
CA PHE A 17 33.60 4.50 16.09
C PHE A 17 32.56 5.64 16.06
N PRO A 18 32.93 6.94 16.02
CA PRO A 18 31.95 8.02 15.83
C PRO A 18 31.30 8.00 14.45
N SER A 19 32.06 7.64 13.40
CA SER A 19 31.53 7.53 12.04
C SER A 19 30.55 6.35 11.90
N PHE A 20 30.83 5.23 12.56
CA PHE A 20 29.96 4.07 12.64
C PHE A 20 28.71 4.34 13.48
N ILE A 21 28.84 5.02 14.63
CA ILE A 21 27.68 5.47 15.42
C ILE A 21 26.82 6.47 14.64
N TRP A 22 27.44 7.40 13.91
CA TRP A 22 26.73 8.35 13.06
C TRP A 22 25.99 7.64 11.93
N TYR A 23 26.64 6.68 11.26
CA TYR A 23 26.03 5.83 10.24
C TYR A 23 24.87 5.00 10.81
N LEU A 24 25.06 4.35 11.96
CA LEU A 24 23.99 3.62 12.65
C LEU A 24 22.84 4.54 13.03
N ARG A 25 23.11 5.71 13.60
CA ARG A 25 22.06 6.68 13.95
C ARG A 25 21.27 7.15 12.73
N LYS A 26 21.94 7.41 11.61
CA LYS A 26 21.29 7.82 10.35
C LYS A 26 20.43 6.73 9.72
N ASN A 27 20.80 5.46 9.88
CA ASN A 27 20.07 4.33 9.28
C ASN A 27 19.04 3.71 10.23
N ILE A 28 19.18 3.94 11.54
CA ILE A 28 18.22 3.51 12.56
C ILE A 28 17.09 4.53 12.68
N VAL A 29 17.38 5.83 12.72
CA VAL A 29 16.34 6.85 12.93
C VAL A 29 16.09 7.62 11.63
N SER A 30 14.87 7.46 11.10
CA SER A 30 14.38 8.14 9.91
C SER A 30 13.28 9.13 10.29
N PRO A 31 13.56 10.44 10.35
CA PRO A 31 12.51 11.45 10.56
C PRO A 31 11.44 11.36 9.47
N VAL A 32 10.19 11.64 9.83
CA VAL A 32 9.11 11.77 8.86
C VAL A 32 9.21 13.13 8.19
N LYS A 33 9.34 13.14 6.87
CA LYS A 33 9.33 14.36 6.07
C LYS A 33 7.95 14.52 5.44
N LEU A 34 7.30 15.65 5.73
CA LEU A 34 5.99 15.97 5.19
C LEU A 34 6.09 16.90 3.99
N HIS A 35 5.31 16.59 2.96
CA HIS A 35 5.12 17.35 1.75
C HIS A 35 3.62 17.67 1.66
N LEU A 36 3.26 18.83 2.21
CA LEU A 36 1.87 19.27 2.29
C LEU A 36 1.47 20.05 1.04
N GLY A 37 0.24 19.86 0.60
CA GLY A 37 -0.36 20.70 -0.43
C GLY A 37 -0.46 22.17 0.02
N LYS A 38 -0.16 23.10 -0.89
CA LYS A 38 -0.28 24.54 -0.60
C LYS A 38 -1.75 24.93 -0.41
N PRO A 39 -2.07 25.76 0.60
CA PRO A 39 -3.40 26.34 0.73
C PRO A 39 -3.78 27.12 -0.53
N GLN A 40 -5.02 26.96 -0.98
CA GLN A 40 -5.58 27.79 -2.06
C GLN A 40 -6.32 28.99 -1.45
N GLN A 41 -6.43 30.10 -2.18
CA GLN A 41 -7.11 31.30 -1.68
C GLN A 41 -8.65 31.11 -1.73
N GLY A 42 -9.32 31.26 -0.57
CA GLY A 42 -10.72 31.71 -0.46
C GLY A 42 -11.76 30.69 0.03
N GLY A 43 -12.92 31.20 0.47
CA GLY A 43 -14.21 30.49 0.56
C GLY A 43 -14.47 29.59 1.78
N LYS A 44 -15.74 29.15 1.93
CA LYS A 44 -16.21 28.26 3.02
C LYS A 44 -15.59 26.86 2.96
N VAL A 45 -15.40 26.31 1.75
CA VAL A 45 -14.80 24.99 1.52
C VAL A 45 -13.35 24.92 2.00
N GLU A 46 -12.57 25.99 1.78
CA GLU A 46 -11.20 26.09 2.29
C GLU A 46 -11.17 26.11 3.81
N ALA A 47 -12.11 26.82 4.47
CA ALA A 47 -12.19 26.86 5.93
C ALA A 47 -12.52 25.48 6.54
N GLU A 48 -13.47 24.75 5.95
CA GLU A 48 -13.78 23.38 6.35
C GLU A 48 -12.57 22.44 6.17
N ARG A 49 -11.83 22.60 5.07
CA ARG A 49 -10.60 21.85 4.83
C ARG A 49 -9.49 22.17 5.83
N GLN A 50 -9.27 23.44 6.14
CA GLN A 50 -8.27 23.84 7.13
C GLN A 50 -8.59 23.24 8.50
N HIS A 51 -9.86 23.26 8.90
CA HIS A 51 -10.30 22.63 10.15
C HIS A 51 -10.02 21.11 10.17
N LEU A 52 -10.26 20.43 9.04
CA LEU A 52 -9.95 19.01 8.90
C LEU A 52 -8.44 18.73 8.96
N LEU A 53 -7.62 19.55 8.32
CA LEU A 53 -6.16 19.44 8.39
C LEU A 53 -5.63 19.69 9.80
N GLU A 54 -6.13 20.70 10.51
CA GLU A 54 -5.79 20.95 11.93
C GLU A 54 -6.15 19.75 12.81
N ARG A 55 -7.31 19.14 12.57
CA ARG A 55 -7.74 17.93 13.28
C ARG A 55 -6.81 16.76 13.00
N ILE A 56 -6.44 16.54 11.74
CA ILE A 56 -5.47 15.50 11.34
C ILE A 56 -4.12 15.76 12.03
N GLN A 57 -3.61 17.00 12.00
CA GLN A 57 -2.35 17.37 12.65
C GLN A 57 -2.37 17.05 14.15
N LYS A 58 -3.47 17.39 14.83
CA LYS A 58 -3.64 17.13 16.27
C LYS A 58 -3.74 15.65 16.59
N LYS A 59 -4.41 14.87 15.75
CA LYS A 59 -4.69 13.44 15.98
C LYS A 59 -3.63 12.49 15.41
N CYS A 60 -2.67 13.00 14.63
CA CYS A 60 -1.58 12.23 14.03
C CYS A 60 -0.19 12.62 14.56
N PRO A 61 0.08 12.49 15.87
CA PRO A 61 1.37 12.84 16.43
C PRO A 61 2.53 12.04 15.81
N SER A 62 2.31 10.81 15.34
CA SER A 62 3.36 10.04 14.65
C SER A 62 3.79 10.63 13.30
N LEU A 63 3.06 11.62 12.77
CA LEU A 63 3.40 12.36 11.56
C LEU A 63 3.80 13.81 11.85
N PHE A 64 3.13 14.49 12.79
CA PHE A 64 3.24 15.94 12.97
C PHE A 64 3.93 16.39 14.25
N ASP A 65 4.00 15.57 15.30
CA ASP A 65 4.69 15.93 16.55
C ASP A 65 6.20 15.78 16.34
N PRO A 66 7.02 16.84 16.39
CA PRO A 66 8.45 16.75 16.11
C PRO A 66 9.22 15.75 16.99
N ALA A 67 8.71 15.44 18.18
CA ALA A 67 9.31 14.46 19.08
C ALA A 67 8.97 13.00 18.71
N LYS A 68 7.86 12.78 17.99
CA LYS A 68 7.31 11.45 17.67
C LYS A 68 7.30 11.14 16.16
N ALA A 69 7.42 12.15 15.31
CA ALA A 69 7.44 12.07 13.86
C ALA A 69 8.76 11.49 13.34
N LYS A 70 9.05 10.26 13.75
CA LYS A 70 10.24 9.50 13.37
C LYS A 70 9.92 8.01 13.35
N TYR A 71 10.47 7.34 12.36
CA TYR A 71 10.58 5.89 12.28
C TYR A 71 11.92 5.45 12.89
N GLU A 72 11.89 4.47 13.78
CA GLU A 72 13.10 3.85 14.33
C GLU A 72 13.17 2.39 13.87
N SER A 73 14.10 2.09 12.96
CA SER A 73 14.30 0.77 12.38
C SER A 73 14.80 -0.24 13.40
N THR A 74 14.31 -1.46 13.28
CA THR A 74 14.91 -2.63 13.93
C THR A 74 16.42 -2.69 13.59
N PRO A 75 17.33 -2.69 14.60
CA PRO A 75 18.77 -2.52 14.36
C PRO A 75 19.45 -3.57 13.47
N TRP A 76 18.83 -4.74 13.30
CA TRP A 76 19.33 -5.82 12.45
C TRP A 76 18.60 -5.93 11.10
N LEU A 77 17.64 -5.03 10.83
CA LEU A 77 16.94 -4.88 9.54
C LEU A 77 17.26 -3.52 8.92
N LEU A 78 18.55 -3.15 8.87
CA LEU A 78 18.96 -1.86 8.31
C LEU A 78 18.91 -1.88 6.77
N GLY A 79 18.23 -0.88 6.21
CA GLY A 79 18.12 -0.68 4.77
C GLY A 79 16.93 -1.40 4.12
N GLY A 80 16.43 -0.80 3.05
CA GLY A 80 15.18 -1.17 2.42
C GLY A 80 15.14 -2.58 1.87
N HIS A 81 16.27 -3.12 1.39
CA HIS A 81 16.34 -4.50 0.93
C HIS A 81 16.08 -5.50 2.07
N LEU A 82 16.70 -5.33 3.24
CA LEU A 82 16.51 -6.24 4.38
C LEU A 82 15.08 -6.15 4.93
N GLN A 83 14.55 -4.93 5.05
CA GLN A 83 13.16 -4.68 5.42
C GLN A 83 12.18 -5.39 4.47
N THR A 84 12.37 -5.21 3.16
CA THR A 84 11.51 -5.80 2.13
C THR A 84 11.57 -7.32 2.11
N VAL A 85 12.79 -7.88 2.18
CA VAL A 85 12.97 -9.34 2.19
C VAL A 85 12.35 -9.92 3.46
N TYR A 86 12.58 -9.31 4.63
CA TYR A 86 11.98 -9.77 5.88
C TYR A 86 10.46 -9.73 5.84
N ALA A 87 9.86 -8.68 5.26
CA ALA A 87 8.40 -8.61 5.07
C ALA A 87 7.85 -9.75 4.23
N ALA A 88 8.62 -10.25 3.25
CA ALA A 88 8.20 -11.31 2.33
C ALA A 88 8.47 -12.74 2.86
N VAL A 89 9.52 -12.95 3.66
CA VAL A 89 9.98 -14.31 4.02
C VAL A 89 9.79 -14.68 5.49
N ALA A 90 9.65 -13.71 6.40
CA ALA A 90 9.47 -14.02 7.81
C ALA A 90 8.08 -14.60 8.08
N ASN A 91 7.99 -15.49 9.06
CA ASN A 91 6.71 -16.05 9.49
C ASN A 91 5.98 -15.04 10.38
N PHE A 92 4.79 -14.62 9.96
CA PHE A 92 3.90 -13.73 10.68
C PHE A 92 2.55 -14.39 10.99
N ASP A 93 2.48 -15.73 10.97
CA ASP A 93 1.24 -16.49 11.16
C ASP A 93 0.60 -16.11 12.48
N ASN A 94 1.40 -15.93 13.54
CA ASN A 94 0.93 -15.56 14.89
C ASN A 94 0.72 -14.04 15.11
N THR A 95 1.03 -13.19 14.13
CA THR A 95 0.92 -11.72 14.27
C THR A 95 -0.49 -11.25 13.94
N ALA A 96 -1.25 -10.69 14.89
CA ALA A 96 -2.62 -10.21 14.69
C ALA A 96 -3.56 -11.31 14.14
N GLN A 97 -4.15 -12.09 15.06
CA GLN A 97 -5.14 -13.10 14.70
C GLN A 97 -6.48 -12.43 14.44
N VAL A 98 -6.88 -12.39 13.17
CA VAL A 98 -8.12 -11.74 12.74
C VAL A 98 -9.06 -12.80 12.19
N GLU A 99 -10.26 -12.86 12.76
CA GLU A 99 -11.36 -13.67 12.22
C GLU A 99 -12.17 -12.81 11.26
N TYR A 100 -12.32 -13.31 10.03
CA TYR A 100 -13.03 -12.63 8.96
C TYR A 100 -14.33 -13.37 8.61
N GLU A 101 -15.39 -12.60 8.39
CA GLU A 101 -16.57 -13.07 7.67
C GLU A 101 -16.40 -12.76 6.19
N ARG A 102 -16.31 -13.79 5.34
CA ARG A 102 -16.20 -13.62 3.90
C ARG A 102 -17.57 -13.56 3.23
N THR A 103 -17.81 -12.51 2.44
CA THR A 103 -18.92 -12.45 1.48
C THR A 103 -18.39 -12.45 0.04
N LEU A 104 -19.01 -13.25 -0.83
CA LEU A 104 -18.75 -13.22 -2.27
C LEU A 104 -19.67 -12.18 -2.95
N VAL A 105 -19.11 -11.37 -3.82
CA VAL A 105 -19.82 -10.34 -4.57
C VAL A 105 -19.68 -10.64 -6.05
N SER A 106 -20.82 -10.85 -6.71
CA SER A 106 -20.87 -11.08 -8.16
C SER A 106 -20.65 -9.78 -8.91
N THR A 107 -19.95 -9.88 -10.05
CA THR A 107 -19.65 -8.74 -10.93
C THR A 107 -20.44 -8.86 -12.24
N PRO A 108 -20.74 -7.74 -12.95
CA PRO A 108 -21.59 -7.76 -14.14
C PRO A 108 -21.10 -8.62 -15.30
N ASP A 109 -19.78 -8.89 -15.37
CA ASP A 109 -19.15 -9.78 -16.35
C ASP A 109 -19.27 -11.28 -15.98
N GLY A 110 -20.07 -11.63 -14.96
CA GLY A 110 -20.22 -12.99 -14.45
C GLY A 110 -19.07 -13.43 -13.53
N GLY A 111 -18.15 -12.51 -13.22
CA GLY A 111 -17.04 -12.74 -12.30
C GLY A 111 -17.44 -12.66 -10.82
N THR A 112 -16.45 -12.84 -9.96
CA THR A 112 -16.61 -12.81 -8.50
C THR A 112 -15.41 -12.13 -7.87
N ILE A 113 -15.70 -11.21 -6.94
CA ILE A 113 -14.74 -10.71 -5.95
C ILE A 113 -15.19 -11.17 -4.56
N SER A 114 -14.32 -11.10 -3.56
CA SER A 114 -14.71 -11.34 -2.17
C SER A 114 -14.36 -10.16 -1.29
N VAL A 115 -15.17 -9.97 -0.25
CA VAL A 115 -14.94 -9.00 0.81
C VAL A 115 -14.90 -9.70 2.15
N ASP A 116 -13.90 -9.38 2.97
CA ASP A 116 -13.67 -10.00 4.27
C ASP A 116 -13.90 -8.95 5.37
N TRP A 117 -14.96 -9.15 6.16
CA TRP A 117 -15.41 -8.22 7.20
C TRP A 117 -14.79 -8.54 8.55
N CYS A 118 -14.39 -7.50 9.30
CA CYS A 118 -14.02 -7.61 10.71
C CYS A 118 -14.36 -6.31 11.48
N PRO A 119 -15.23 -6.34 12.51
CA PRO A 119 -16.07 -7.48 12.89
C PRO A 119 -17.12 -7.79 11.80
N SER A 120 -17.78 -8.94 11.94
CA SER A 120 -18.87 -9.41 11.09
C SER A 120 -19.90 -8.31 10.78
N SER A 121 -20.36 -8.29 9.52
CA SER A 121 -21.41 -7.37 9.07
C SER A 121 -22.81 -7.96 9.22
N GLU A 122 -22.93 -9.26 9.48
CA GLU A 122 -24.20 -9.98 9.56
C GLU A 122 -25.03 -9.69 10.80
N ILE A 123 -24.44 -9.10 11.85
CA ILE A 123 -25.16 -8.74 13.07
C ILE A 123 -26.15 -7.61 12.73
N LYS A 124 -27.44 -7.97 12.66
CA LYS A 124 -28.55 -7.02 12.47
C LYS A 124 -29.06 -6.49 13.82
N PRO A 125 -29.51 -5.23 13.89
CA PRO A 125 -29.58 -4.24 12.81
C PRO A 125 -28.18 -3.74 12.38
N TYR A 126 -28.01 -3.43 11.09
CA TYR A 126 -26.77 -2.81 10.61
C TYR A 126 -26.57 -1.48 11.35
N ASP A 127 -25.43 -1.35 12.02
CA ASP A 127 -25.04 -0.13 12.71
C ASP A 127 -24.44 0.92 11.74
N ASP A 128 -24.13 2.09 12.27
CA ASP A 128 -23.44 3.18 11.58
C ASP A 128 -21.93 3.20 11.90
N THR A 129 -21.37 2.08 12.37
CA THR A 129 -19.97 1.97 12.77
C THR A 129 -19.07 2.40 11.59
N PRO A 130 -18.25 3.46 11.74
CA PRO A 130 -17.39 3.92 10.67
C PRO A 130 -16.44 2.79 10.23
N THR A 131 -16.26 2.67 8.92
CA THR A 131 -15.68 1.48 8.30
C THR A 131 -14.46 1.83 7.44
N VAL A 132 -13.36 1.10 7.63
CA VAL A 132 -12.16 1.17 6.79
C VAL A 132 -12.23 0.10 5.70
N VAL A 133 -12.20 0.51 4.44
CA VAL A 133 -12.13 -0.38 3.27
C VAL A 133 -10.67 -0.53 2.86
N ILE A 134 -10.14 -1.76 2.90
CA ILE A 134 -8.73 -2.07 2.74
C ILE A 134 -8.48 -2.82 1.42
N LEU A 135 -7.45 -2.40 0.70
CA LEU A 135 -6.97 -3.02 -0.54
C LEU A 135 -5.54 -3.54 -0.34
N HIS A 136 -5.36 -4.84 -0.57
CA HIS A 136 -4.07 -5.51 -0.44
C HIS A 136 -3.14 -5.25 -1.64
N GLY A 137 -1.87 -5.66 -1.51
CA GLY A 137 -0.87 -5.57 -2.58
C GLY A 137 -1.02 -6.64 -3.66
N LEU A 138 -0.06 -6.70 -4.59
CA LEU A 138 -0.03 -7.67 -5.67
C LEU A 138 -0.14 -9.12 -5.13
N THR A 139 -1.10 -9.90 -5.65
CA THR A 139 -1.35 -11.32 -5.31
C THR A 139 -1.66 -11.66 -3.84
N GLY A 140 -1.85 -10.65 -2.99
CA GLY A 140 -2.07 -10.83 -1.55
C GLY A 140 -3.52 -11.13 -1.16
N GLY A 141 -3.95 -10.62 0.00
CA GLY A 141 -5.30 -10.77 0.51
C GLY A 141 -5.46 -10.27 1.95
N SER A 142 -6.61 -10.54 2.54
CA SER A 142 -6.89 -10.30 3.97
C SER A 142 -5.97 -11.03 4.95
N HIS A 143 -5.35 -12.13 4.53
CA HIS A 143 -4.41 -12.93 5.32
C HIS A 143 -3.03 -12.25 5.51
N GLU A 144 -2.73 -11.20 4.74
CA GLU A 144 -1.45 -10.52 4.78
C GLU A 144 -1.20 -9.86 6.15
N SER A 145 0.00 -10.06 6.71
CA SER A 145 0.31 -9.60 8.08
C SER A 145 0.28 -8.08 8.25
N TYR A 146 0.58 -7.33 7.19
CA TYR A 146 0.45 -5.87 7.21
C TYR A 146 -1.02 -5.41 7.17
N VAL A 147 -1.91 -6.17 6.53
CA VAL A 147 -3.36 -5.94 6.56
C VAL A 147 -3.91 -6.27 7.94
N ARG A 148 -3.62 -7.48 8.46
CA ARG A 148 -4.13 -7.96 9.75
C ARG A 148 -3.75 -7.06 10.93
N GLN A 149 -2.53 -6.52 10.97
CA GLN A 149 -2.13 -5.59 12.03
C GLN A 149 -2.92 -4.27 12.01
N VAL A 150 -3.26 -3.74 10.82
CA VAL A 150 -4.11 -2.55 10.75
C VAL A 150 -5.55 -2.91 11.11
N VAL A 151 -6.04 -4.07 10.67
CA VAL A 151 -7.38 -4.55 11.08
C VAL A 151 -7.49 -4.68 12.59
N GLU A 152 -6.54 -5.34 13.25
CA GLU A 152 -6.46 -5.43 14.71
C GLU A 152 -6.41 -4.04 15.36
N SER A 153 -5.54 -3.15 14.88
CA SER A 153 -5.42 -1.79 15.42
C SER A 153 -6.70 -0.96 15.29
N MET A 154 -7.43 -1.10 14.18
CA MET A 154 -8.65 -0.34 13.92
C MET A 154 -9.87 -0.92 14.66
N THR A 155 -9.95 -2.24 14.79
CA THR A 155 -11.09 -2.94 15.43
C THR A 155 -10.98 -3.00 16.95
N GLN A 156 -9.76 -3.17 17.48
CA GLN A 156 -9.51 -3.27 18.92
C GLN A 156 -8.99 -1.94 19.52
N GLY A 157 -8.70 -0.94 18.68
CA GLY A 157 -8.29 0.38 19.11
C GLY A 157 -9.44 1.21 19.72
N PRO A 158 -9.14 2.42 20.23
CA PRO A 158 -10.11 3.26 20.93
C PRO A 158 -11.37 3.60 20.11
N GLY A 159 -11.23 3.73 18.79
CA GLY A 159 -12.35 4.06 17.90
C GLY A 159 -13.27 2.89 17.54
N GLN A 160 -12.85 1.63 17.82
CA GLN A 160 -13.62 0.40 17.55
C GLN A 160 -14.28 0.40 16.17
N PHE A 161 -13.49 0.69 15.14
CA PHE A 161 -13.96 0.80 13.78
C PHE A 161 -14.20 -0.58 13.17
N ARG A 162 -15.08 -0.64 12.17
CA ARG A 162 -15.19 -1.81 11.30
C ARG A 162 -14.16 -1.75 10.20
N THR A 163 -13.75 -2.90 9.70
CA THR A 163 -12.88 -3.04 8.54
C THR A 163 -13.47 -4.01 7.52
N VAL A 164 -13.19 -3.76 6.25
CA VAL A 164 -13.56 -4.64 5.14
C VAL A 164 -12.38 -4.73 4.20
N VAL A 165 -11.81 -5.92 4.03
CA VAL A 165 -10.76 -6.13 3.04
C VAL A 165 -11.41 -6.55 1.73
N VAL A 166 -11.21 -5.78 0.67
CA VAL A 166 -11.63 -6.15 -0.68
C VAL A 166 -10.51 -6.98 -1.29
N ASN A 167 -10.78 -8.27 -1.54
CA ASN A 167 -9.83 -9.16 -2.19
C ASN A 167 -9.99 -9.09 -3.69
N PHE A 168 -8.88 -8.85 -4.39
CA PHE A 168 -8.85 -8.85 -5.83
C PHE A 168 -9.21 -10.21 -6.42
N ARG A 169 -9.73 -10.20 -7.65
CA ARG A 169 -10.11 -11.40 -8.40
C ARG A 169 -8.99 -12.44 -8.38
N GLY A 170 -9.33 -13.69 -8.03
CA GLY A 170 -8.37 -14.80 -8.00
C GLY A 170 -7.42 -14.80 -6.80
N CYS A 171 -7.50 -13.81 -5.90
CA CYS A 171 -6.65 -13.67 -4.72
C CYS A 171 -7.36 -14.11 -3.44
N ALA A 172 -6.59 -14.29 -2.36
CA ALA A 172 -7.07 -14.74 -1.06
C ALA A 172 -7.96 -16.00 -1.11
N ASP A 173 -7.65 -16.95 -2.01
CA ASP A 173 -8.42 -18.17 -2.28
C ASP A 173 -9.85 -17.97 -2.83
N THR A 174 -10.15 -16.77 -3.32
CA THR A 174 -11.34 -16.50 -4.13
C THR A 174 -11.14 -17.09 -5.52
N GLN A 175 -12.04 -17.96 -5.96
CA GLN A 175 -12.00 -18.53 -7.32
C GLN A 175 -12.38 -17.47 -8.36
N LEU A 176 -11.72 -17.51 -9.52
CA LEU A 176 -12.23 -16.81 -10.69
C LEU A 176 -13.50 -17.51 -11.18
N THR A 177 -14.41 -16.72 -11.74
CA THR A 177 -15.66 -17.23 -12.34
C THR A 177 -15.90 -16.64 -13.74
N SER A 178 -15.04 -15.71 -14.17
CA SER A 178 -14.97 -15.15 -15.51
C SER A 178 -13.51 -15.10 -15.99
N THR A 179 -13.31 -14.76 -17.27
CA THR A 179 -11.96 -14.56 -17.85
C THR A 179 -11.35 -13.21 -17.50
N GLN A 180 -12.00 -12.43 -16.62
CA GLN A 180 -11.53 -11.13 -16.18
C GLN A 180 -10.65 -11.29 -14.94
N LEU A 181 -9.43 -10.74 -15.01
CA LEU A 181 -8.51 -10.63 -13.88
C LEU A 181 -8.61 -9.25 -13.22
N TYR A 182 -7.88 -9.04 -12.13
CA TYR A 182 -7.61 -7.70 -11.60
C TYR A 182 -6.35 -7.12 -12.27
N SER A 183 -6.20 -5.79 -12.23
CA SER A 183 -4.97 -5.11 -12.64
C SER A 183 -4.81 -3.80 -11.91
N GLY A 184 -3.63 -3.17 -12.03
CA GLY A 184 -3.38 -1.85 -11.43
C GLY A 184 -4.24 -0.73 -12.02
N ALA A 185 -4.83 -0.93 -13.19
CA ALA A 185 -5.70 0.03 -13.86
C ALA A 185 -7.19 -0.19 -13.56
N TYR A 186 -7.59 -1.38 -13.11
CA TYR A 186 -9.00 -1.75 -13.06
C TYR A 186 -9.67 -1.35 -11.75
N THR A 187 -10.36 -0.21 -11.77
CA THR A 187 -11.05 0.38 -10.62
C THR A 187 -12.51 -0.04 -10.49
N ASP A 188 -13.08 -0.73 -11.48
CA ASP A 188 -14.49 -1.15 -11.47
C ASP A 188 -14.78 -2.19 -10.39
N ASP A 189 -13.84 -3.09 -10.08
CA ASP A 189 -14.01 -4.04 -8.97
C ASP A 189 -14.17 -3.31 -7.64
N LEU A 190 -13.44 -2.20 -7.44
CA LEU A 190 -13.60 -1.37 -6.25
C LEU A 190 -14.94 -0.61 -6.25
N ARG A 191 -15.40 -0.11 -7.40
CA ARG A 191 -16.75 0.48 -7.53
C ARG A 191 -17.83 -0.51 -7.13
N ILE A 192 -17.74 -1.75 -7.61
CA ILE A 192 -18.69 -2.82 -7.31
C ILE A 192 -18.64 -3.19 -5.83
N ALA A 193 -17.45 -3.36 -5.26
CA ALA A 193 -17.28 -3.65 -3.84
C ALA A 193 -17.86 -2.54 -2.96
N LEU A 194 -17.58 -1.27 -3.29
CA LEU A 194 -18.08 -0.13 -2.52
C LEU A 194 -19.58 0.00 -2.61
N LYS A 195 -20.17 -0.20 -3.80
CA LYS A 195 -21.62 -0.25 -3.93
C LYS A 195 -22.22 -1.34 -3.03
N PHE A 196 -21.67 -2.54 -3.05
CA PHE A 196 -22.11 -3.63 -2.17
C PHE A 196 -21.98 -3.26 -0.68
N ILE A 197 -20.85 -2.67 -0.27
CA ILE A 197 -20.61 -2.23 1.11
C ILE A 197 -21.62 -1.15 1.52
N GLN A 198 -21.84 -0.13 0.69
CA GLN A 198 -22.81 0.94 0.97
C GLN A 198 -24.26 0.45 1.01
N ASP A 199 -24.62 -0.51 0.15
CA ASP A 199 -25.95 -1.13 0.19
C ASP A 199 -26.15 -1.95 1.49
N ARG A 200 -25.06 -2.47 2.09
CA ARG A 200 -25.09 -3.22 3.36
C ARG A 200 -25.06 -2.32 4.60
N ILE A 201 -24.20 -1.29 4.62
CA ILE A 201 -24.02 -0.37 5.76
C ILE A 201 -24.23 1.10 5.32
N PRO A 202 -25.45 1.49 4.89
CA PRO A 202 -25.69 2.75 4.18
C PRO A 202 -25.44 4.03 4.98
N LYS A 203 -25.36 3.94 6.30
CA LYS A 203 -25.12 5.09 7.20
C LYS A 203 -23.68 5.23 7.66
N ALA A 204 -22.85 4.20 7.45
CA ALA A 204 -21.48 4.21 7.92
C ALA A 204 -20.62 5.13 7.05
N LYS A 205 -19.80 5.97 7.70
CA LYS A 205 -18.72 6.69 7.01
C LYS A 205 -17.67 5.67 6.55
N LEU A 206 -17.15 5.83 5.34
CA LEU A 206 -16.11 4.96 4.79
C LEU A 206 -14.78 5.69 4.70
N ALA A 207 -13.67 5.04 5.05
CA ALA A 207 -12.31 5.51 4.73
C ALA A 207 -11.55 4.44 3.94
N GLY A 208 -10.72 4.83 2.99
CA GLY A 208 -9.94 3.90 2.17
C GLY A 208 -8.53 3.66 2.71
N LEU A 209 -8.01 2.44 2.57
CA LEU A 209 -6.61 2.11 2.82
C LEU A 209 -6.10 1.18 1.73
N GLY A 210 -5.01 1.55 1.08
CA GLY A 210 -4.32 0.70 0.11
C GLY A 210 -2.89 0.40 0.52
N PHE A 211 -2.39 -0.76 0.10
CA PHE A 211 -0.97 -1.13 0.18
C PHE A 211 -0.43 -1.49 -1.20
N SER A 212 0.75 -0.97 -1.55
CA SER A 212 1.44 -1.29 -2.81
C SER A 212 0.52 -1.11 -4.03
N LEU A 213 0.28 -2.15 -4.82
CA LEU A 213 -0.67 -2.10 -5.95
C LEU A 213 -2.08 -1.66 -5.51
N GLY A 214 -2.55 -2.07 -4.34
CA GLY A 214 -3.82 -1.63 -3.77
C GLY A 214 -3.86 -0.13 -3.49
N SER A 215 -2.72 0.49 -3.12
CA SER A 215 -2.59 1.94 -3.03
C SER A 215 -2.74 2.61 -4.38
N ASN A 216 -2.11 2.04 -5.42
CA ASN A 216 -2.21 2.57 -6.77
C ASN A 216 -3.67 2.53 -7.28
N VAL A 217 -4.36 1.40 -7.13
CA VAL A 217 -5.78 1.25 -7.48
C VAL A 217 -6.65 2.22 -6.68
N LEU A 218 -6.43 2.34 -5.37
CA LEU A 218 -7.17 3.27 -4.51
C LEU A 218 -7.01 4.72 -4.96
N VAL A 219 -5.77 5.18 -5.17
CA VAL A 219 -5.48 6.57 -5.55
C VAL A 219 -6.03 6.88 -6.94
N LYS A 220 -5.93 5.94 -7.89
CA LYS A 220 -6.58 6.05 -9.19
C LYS A 220 -8.09 6.21 -9.04
N TYR A 221 -8.74 5.32 -8.30
CA TYR A 221 -10.18 5.35 -8.06
C TYR A 221 -10.64 6.69 -7.45
N ILE A 222 -10.05 7.14 -6.34
CA ILE A 222 -10.51 8.38 -5.68
C ILE A 222 -10.28 9.63 -6.56
N GLY A 223 -9.28 9.62 -7.45
CA GLY A 223 -9.07 10.69 -8.42
C GLY A 223 -9.99 10.60 -9.65
N GLU A 224 -10.47 9.41 -10.01
CA GLU A 224 -11.52 9.23 -11.02
C GLU A 224 -12.89 9.71 -10.49
N GLU A 225 -13.22 9.39 -9.24
CA GLU A 225 -14.50 9.74 -8.62
C GLU A 225 -14.60 11.21 -8.22
N LYS A 226 -13.46 11.86 -7.90
CA LYS A 226 -13.39 13.28 -7.51
C LYS A 226 -14.36 13.61 -6.37
N GLU A 227 -15.30 14.53 -6.59
CA GLU A 227 -16.31 14.95 -5.62
C GLU A 227 -17.34 13.85 -5.31
N ASN A 228 -17.47 12.82 -6.16
CA ASN A 228 -18.37 11.70 -5.96
C ASN A 228 -17.74 10.56 -5.13
N CYS A 229 -16.48 10.70 -4.73
CA CYS A 229 -15.78 9.70 -3.94
C CYS A 229 -16.55 9.43 -2.62
N PRO A 230 -16.92 8.17 -2.31
CA PRO A 230 -17.70 7.85 -1.11
C PRO A 230 -16.85 7.85 0.17
N PHE A 231 -15.52 7.94 0.06
CA PHE A 231 -14.64 7.96 1.22
C PHE A 231 -14.57 9.36 1.85
N VAL A 232 -14.54 9.41 3.18
CA VAL A 232 -14.27 10.64 3.95
C VAL A 232 -12.77 10.96 4.03
N GLY A 233 -11.92 10.00 3.67
CA GLY A 233 -10.46 10.12 3.60
C GLY A 233 -9.83 8.78 3.19
N ALA A 234 -8.56 8.81 2.82
CA ALA A 234 -7.84 7.64 2.33
C ALA A 234 -6.37 7.62 2.76
N VAL A 235 -5.79 6.42 2.85
CA VAL A 235 -4.36 6.20 3.10
C VAL A 235 -3.78 5.29 2.02
N SER A 236 -2.61 5.66 1.50
CA SER A 236 -1.86 4.99 0.45
C SER A 236 -0.47 4.67 0.99
N VAL A 237 -0.12 3.38 1.10
CA VAL A 237 1.14 2.92 1.71
C VAL A 237 2.03 2.22 0.68
N SER A 238 3.32 2.54 0.64
CA SER A 238 4.31 1.98 -0.31
C SER A 238 3.81 2.00 -1.76
N ASN A 239 3.18 3.11 -2.17
CA ASN A 239 2.54 3.22 -3.47
C ASN A 239 3.58 3.39 -4.60
N PRO A 240 3.55 2.56 -5.65
CA PRO A 240 4.46 2.71 -6.78
C PRO A 240 4.16 3.93 -7.67
N PHE A 241 2.97 4.54 -7.61
CA PHE A 241 2.51 5.75 -8.32
C PHE A 241 2.59 5.76 -9.85
N ASP A 242 3.77 5.49 -10.42
CA ASP A 242 4.03 5.37 -11.84
C ASP A 242 4.50 3.94 -12.14
N LEU A 243 3.59 3.10 -12.64
CA LEU A 243 3.89 1.69 -12.92
C LEU A 243 4.84 1.52 -14.11
N TYR A 244 4.91 2.49 -15.02
CA TYR A 244 5.84 2.44 -16.14
C TYR A 244 7.28 2.64 -15.66
N LEU A 245 7.51 3.67 -14.84
CA LEU A 245 8.82 3.91 -14.24
C LEU A 245 9.20 2.80 -13.25
N ALA A 246 8.25 2.36 -12.41
CA ALA A 246 8.49 1.25 -11.48
C ALA A 246 8.86 -0.04 -12.21
N ASN A 247 8.23 -0.33 -13.37
CA ASN A 247 8.60 -1.50 -14.17
C ASN A 247 10.01 -1.37 -14.76
N LYS A 248 10.42 -0.19 -15.24
CA LYS A 248 11.80 0.02 -15.70
C LYS A 248 12.80 -0.21 -14.57
N TRP A 249 12.56 0.39 -13.41
CA TRP A 249 13.38 0.22 -12.22
C TRP A 249 13.53 -1.25 -11.80
N MET A 250 12.45 -2.03 -11.92
CA MET A 250 12.46 -3.48 -11.65
C MET A 250 13.46 -4.25 -12.53
N ASP A 251 13.80 -3.72 -13.71
CA ASP A 251 14.71 -4.35 -14.64
C ASP A 251 16.12 -3.73 -14.66
N GLU A 252 16.35 -2.63 -13.93
CA GLU A 252 17.61 -1.87 -13.97
C GLU A 252 18.78 -2.60 -13.31
N THR A 253 18.60 -3.09 -12.07
CA THR A 253 19.69 -3.72 -11.32
C THR A 253 19.58 -5.25 -11.34
N PHE A 254 20.71 -5.93 -11.11
CA PHE A 254 20.72 -7.40 -11.00
C PHE A 254 19.79 -7.90 -9.89
N ILE A 255 19.79 -7.22 -8.73
CA ILE A 255 18.92 -7.56 -7.60
C ILE A 255 17.46 -7.32 -7.98
N ASN A 256 17.11 -6.16 -8.53
CA ASN A 256 15.72 -5.87 -8.90
C ASN A 256 15.19 -6.89 -9.91
N ARG A 257 15.98 -7.18 -10.96
CA ARG A 257 15.57 -8.09 -12.02
C ARG A 257 15.42 -9.53 -11.54
N ASN A 258 16.41 -10.04 -10.79
CA ASN A 258 16.49 -11.47 -10.48
C ASN A 258 15.88 -11.85 -9.12
N LEU A 259 15.68 -10.88 -8.22
CA LEU A 259 15.00 -11.09 -6.94
C LEU A 259 13.57 -10.57 -6.98
N TYR A 260 13.37 -9.25 -7.13
CA TYR A 260 12.04 -8.63 -6.99
C TYR A 260 11.14 -8.90 -8.19
N SER A 261 11.55 -8.53 -9.41
CA SER A 261 10.78 -8.75 -10.64
C SER A 261 10.45 -10.24 -10.80
N LYS A 262 11.45 -11.11 -10.60
CA LYS A 262 11.25 -12.55 -10.61
C LYS A 262 10.26 -13.03 -9.54
N SER A 263 10.40 -12.63 -8.28
CA SER A 263 9.51 -13.08 -7.20
C SER A 263 8.06 -12.64 -7.43
N LEU A 264 7.84 -11.39 -7.85
CA LEU A 264 6.52 -10.87 -8.19
C LEU A 264 5.91 -11.61 -9.39
N THR A 265 6.73 -11.93 -10.40
CA THR A 265 6.30 -12.75 -11.55
C THR A 265 5.92 -14.17 -11.12
N ASP A 266 6.72 -14.81 -10.26
CA ASP A 266 6.44 -16.15 -9.76
C ASP A 266 5.13 -16.18 -8.94
N ASN A 267 4.84 -15.12 -8.18
CA ASN A 267 3.56 -14.97 -7.48
C ASN A 267 2.37 -14.79 -8.44
N LEU A 268 2.51 -13.92 -9.46
CA LEU A 268 1.51 -13.75 -10.51
C LEU A 268 1.22 -15.07 -11.23
N LEU A 269 2.26 -15.80 -11.62
CA LEU A 269 2.12 -17.12 -12.23
C LEU A 269 1.45 -18.13 -11.29
N ARG A 270 1.66 -18.05 -9.98
CA ARG A 270 1.00 -18.92 -9.00
C ARG A 270 -0.50 -18.63 -8.90
N VAL A 271 -0.90 -17.36 -8.92
CA VAL A 271 -2.32 -16.99 -8.99
C VAL A 271 -2.90 -17.44 -10.33
N PHE A 272 -2.24 -17.13 -11.45
CA PHE A 272 -2.69 -17.52 -12.78
C PHE A 272 -2.88 -19.04 -12.91
N LYS A 273 -1.90 -19.85 -12.51
CA LYS A 273 -1.97 -21.32 -12.59
C LYS A 273 -3.16 -21.92 -11.85
N ARG A 274 -3.60 -21.32 -10.73
CA ARG A 274 -4.78 -21.78 -10.00
C ARG A 274 -6.06 -21.63 -10.81
N HIS A 275 -6.11 -20.64 -11.69
CA HIS A 275 -7.32 -20.25 -12.43
C HIS A 275 -7.20 -20.40 -13.95
N MET A 276 -6.06 -20.87 -14.47
CA MET A 276 -5.78 -20.89 -15.91
C MET A 276 -6.76 -21.76 -16.73
N HIS A 277 -7.42 -22.72 -16.08
CA HIS A 277 -8.44 -23.58 -16.69
C HIS A 277 -9.65 -22.77 -17.24
N HIS A 278 -9.93 -21.59 -16.69
CA HIS A 278 -10.93 -20.67 -17.24
C HIS A 278 -10.53 -20.09 -18.61
N PHE A 279 -9.25 -20.17 -18.99
CA PHE A 279 -8.71 -19.60 -20.23
C PHE A 279 -8.46 -20.66 -21.31
N GLU A 280 -8.30 -21.94 -20.95
CA GLU A 280 -7.85 -23.02 -21.85
C GLU A 280 -8.70 -23.16 -23.13
N ASN A 281 -10.01 -22.95 -23.03
CA ASN A 281 -10.95 -23.11 -24.16
C ASN A 281 -11.39 -21.79 -24.80
N THR A 282 -10.80 -20.67 -24.39
CA THR A 282 -11.24 -19.34 -24.83
C THR A 282 -10.52 -18.84 -26.09
N GLY A 283 -9.32 -19.39 -26.36
CA GLY A 283 -8.40 -18.85 -27.37
C GLY A 283 -7.84 -17.47 -27.03
N LEU A 284 -8.13 -16.91 -25.85
CA LEU A 284 -7.74 -15.57 -25.45
C LEU A 284 -6.24 -15.46 -25.16
N LEU A 285 -5.65 -16.48 -24.53
CA LEU A 285 -4.26 -16.48 -24.06
C LEU A 285 -3.47 -17.69 -24.59
N ASP A 286 -2.22 -17.47 -24.99
CA ASP A 286 -1.24 -18.54 -25.19
C ASP A 286 -0.68 -18.98 -23.82
N ILE A 287 -1.35 -19.93 -23.17
CA ILE A 287 -1.00 -20.42 -21.83
C ILE A 287 0.45 -20.92 -21.76
N PRO A 288 0.94 -21.78 -22.68
CA PRO A 288 2.36 -22.18 -22.70
C PRO A 288 3.33 -21.00 -22.73
N HIS A 289 3.01 -19.92 -23.46
CA HIS A 289 3.84 -18.71 -23.49
C HIS A 289 3.74 -17.89 -22.20
N VAL A 290 2.54 -17.75 -21.62
CA VAL A 290 2.33 -17.10 -20.31
C VAL A 290 3.18 -17.78 -19.24
N LEU A 291 3.18 -19.10 -19.16
CA LEU A 291 3.93 -19.87 -18.14
C LEU A 291 5.46 -19.74 -18.28
N LYS A 292 5.96 -19.24 -19.41
CA LYS A 292 7.39 -18.94 -19.63
C LYS A 292 7.80 -17.55 -19.14
N SER A 293 6.88 -16.74 -18.59
CA SER A 293 7.20 -15.40 -18.10
C SER A 293 8.27 -15.47 -17.01
N ARG A 294 9.24 -14.55 -17.08
CA ARG A 294 10.32 -14.39 -16.09
C ARG A 294 10.37 -13.01 -15.46
N ARG A 295 9.65 -12.06 -16.05
CA ARG A 295 9.55 -10.67 -15.62
C ARG A 295 8.09 -10.24 -15.57
N ILE A 296 7.82 -9.23 -14.75
CA ILE A 296 6.46 -8.71 -14.57
C ILE A 296 5.95 -8.17 -15.91
N SER A 297 6.79 -7.44 -16.65
CA SER A 297 6.47 -6.93 -17.99
C SER A 297 6.12 -8.02 -18.98
N GLU A 298 6.77 -9.19 -18.93
CA GLU A 298 6.41 -10.32 -19.78
C GLU A 298 5.05 -10.91 -19.39
N PHE A 299 4.77 -11.04 -18.10
CA PHE A 299 3.46 -11.51 -17.65
C PHE A 299 2.36 -10.52 -18.04
N ASP A 300 2.58 -9.23 -17.80
CA ASP A 300 1.62 -8.18 -18.11
C ASP A 300 1.39 -8.05 -19.61
N ASP A 301 2.42 -8.18 -20.46
CA ASP A 301 2.26 -8.16 -21.91
C ASP A 301 1.47 -9.38 -22.45
N ARG A 302 1.67 -10.55 -21.83
CA ARG A 302 1.05 -11.80 -22.26
C ARG A 302 -0.34 -12.04 -21.68
N VAL A 303 -0.65 -11.46 -20.52
CA VAL A 303 -1.90 -11.67 -19.78
C VAL A 303 -2.67 -10.37 -19.64
N THR A 304 -2.13 -9.41 -18.88
CA THR A 304 -2.85 -8.20 -18.49
C THR A 304 -3.24 -7.36 -19.69
N ARG A 305 -2.31 -7.06 -20.59
CA ARG A 305 -2.54 -6.35 -21.85
C ARG A 305 -3.66 -7.02 -22.66
N VAL A 306 -3.65 -8.34 -22.76
CA VAL A 306 -4.61 -9.11 -23.57
C VAL A 306 -5.99 -9.14 -22.93
N VAL A 307 -6.09 -9.50 -21.65
CA VAL A 307 -7.36 -9.59 -20.90
C VAL A 307 -8.06 -8.23 -20.86
N PHE A 308 -7.30 -7.16 -20.67
CA PHE A 308 -7.81 -5.79 -20.59
C PHE A 308 -7.83 -5.04 -21.92
N LYS A 309 -7.45 -5.70 -23.02
CA LYS A 309 -7.52 -5.18 -24.39
C LYS A 309 -6.72 -3.88 -24.62
N TYR A 310 -5.55 -3.78 -24.00
CA TYR A 310 -4.58 -2.73 -24.32
C TYR A 310 -3.79 -3.09 -25.60
N ASP A 311 -3.42 -2.08 -26.39
CA ASP A 311 -2.60 -2.29 -27.58
C ASP A 311 -1.19 -2.75 -27.21
N THR A 312 -0.55 -2.06 -26.26
CA THR A 312 0.78 -2.40 -25.74
C THR A 312 0.78 -2.50 -24.20
N VAL A 313 1.79 -3.20 -23.65
CA VAL A 313 1.99 -3.25 -22.18
C VAL A 313 2.30 -1.86 -21.61
N ASP A 314 2.91 -0.98 -22.40
CA ASP A 314 3.18 0.40 -22.01
C ASP A 314 1.88 1.23 -21.92
N ASP A 315 0.88 0.96 -22.78
CA ASP A 315 -0.45 1.57 -22.65
C ASP A 315 -1.12 1.17 -21.35
N TYR A 316 -1.02 -0.12 -20.99
CA TYR A 316 -1.48 -0.61 -19.70
C TYR A 316 -0.79 0.12 -18.54
N TYR A 317 0.55 0.19 -18.53
CA TYR A 317 1.25 0.84 -17.44
C TYR A 317 0.93 2.32 -17.33
N ARG A 318 0.86 3.05 -18.45
CA ARG A 318 0.45 4.46 -18.46
C ARG A 318 -0.96 4.64 -17.91
N ASP A 319 -1.89 3.75 -18.23
CA ASP A 319 -3.25 3.79 -17.71
C ASP A 319 -3.32 3.49 -16.21
N ALA A 320 -2.57 2.48 -15.77
CA ALA A 320 -2.52 2.05 -14.39
C ALA A 320 -1.87 3.09 -13.46
N SER A 321 -0.90 3.88 -13.92
CA SER A 321 -0.18 4.87 -13.10
C SER A 321 -1.10 5.88 -12.43
N CYS A 322 -1.30 5.76 -11.11
CA CYS A 322 -2.17 6.65 -10.35
C CYS A 322 -1.62 8.07 -10.16
N ALA A 323 -0.32 8.31 -10.42
CA ALA A 323 0.34 9.61 -10.28
C ALA A 323 -0.42 10.75 -10.97
N ARG A 324 -0.98 10.49 -12.16
CA ARG A 324 -1.73 11.48 -12.96
C ARG A 324 -3.09 11.87 -12.38
N PHE A 325 -3.61 11.09 -11.44
CA PHE A 325 -4.91 11.31 -10.79
C PHE A 325 -4.77 12.07 -9.46
N ILE A 326 -3.55 12.25 -8.94
CA ILE A 326 -3.30 13.05 -7.72
C ILE A 326 -3.91 14.46 -7.79
N PRO A 327 -3.83 15.23 -8.89
CA PRO A 327 -4.45 16.55 -8.96
C PRO A 327 -5.98 16.57 -8.80
N ASP A 328 -6.63 15.45 -9.08
CA ASP A 328 -8.09 15.30 -9.06
C ASP A 328 -8.63 14.77 -7.71
N VAL A 329 -7.76 14.40 -6.77
CA VAL A 329 -8.17 13.92 -5.43
C VAL A 329 -8.89 15.03 -4.65
N ARG A 330 -10.11 14.73 -4.19
CA ARG A 330 -10.98 15.68 -3.43
C ARG A 330 -11.18 15.36 -1.96
N VAL A 331 -10.65 14.24 -1.48
CA VAL A 331 -10.75 13.78 -0.09
C VAL A 331 -9.36 13.79 0.57
N PRO A 332 -9.24 13.95 1.90
CA PRO A 332 -7.95 13.85 2.57
C PRO A 332 -7.24 12.55 2.23
N LEU A 333 -6.01 12.64 1.73
CA LEU A 333 -5.20 11.50 1.33
C LEU A 333 -3.84 11.57 2.02
N LEU A 334 -3.51 10.55 2.81
CA LEU A 334 -2.15 10.32 3.29
C LEU A 334 -1.41 9.36 2.36
N CYS A 335 -0.31 9.80 1.77
CA CYS A 335 0.62 8.95 1.03
C CYS A 335 1.87 8.69 1.89
N LEU A 336 2.11 7.45 2.31
CA LEU A 336 3.27 7.06 3.11
C LEU A 336 4.23 6.18 2.30
N ASN A 337 5.43 6.68 2.02
CA ASN A 337 6.44 6.00 1.20
C ASN A 337 7.84 6.06 1.83
N ALA A 338 8.61 4.98 1.74
CA ALA A 338 10.03 4.98 2.11
C ALA A 338 10.88 5.32 0.88
N ILE A 339 11.94 6.12 1.05
CA ILE A 339 12.84 6.50 -0.05
C ILE A 339 13.68 5.30 -0.50
N ASP A 340 14.06 4.42 0.43
CA ASP A 340 14.83 3.20 0.14
C ASP A 340 13.97 1.99 -0.28
N ASP A 341 12.69 2.18 -0.60
CA ASP A 341 11.80 1.13 -1.07
C ASP A 341 12.28 0.58 -2.43
N PRO A 342 12.73 -0.70 -2.51
CA PRO A 342 13.28 -1.24 -3.75
C PRO A 342 12.20 -1.62 -4.77
N VAL A 343 10.92 -1.56 -4.39
CA VAL A 343 9.78 -1.92 -5.23
C VAL A 343 9.02 -0.67 -5.65
N ALA A 344 8.58 0.14 -4.70
CA ALA A 344 7.93 1.43 -4.95
C ALA A 344 8.99 2.54 -5.07
N TYR A 345 9.68 2.53 -6.22
CA TYR A 345 10.82 3.39 -6.49
C TYR A 345 10.52 4.88 -6.25
N HIS A 346 11.39 5.56 -5.50
CA HIS A 346 11.13 6.92 -5.03
C HIS A 346 10.98 7.96 -6.16
N GLU A 347 11.56 7.75 -7.34
CA GLU A 347 11.37 8.66 -8.48
C GLU A 347 9.96 8.60 -9.08
N CYS A 348 9.19 7.56 -8.76
CA CYS A 348 7.79 7.47 -9.15
C CYS A 348 6.89 8.38 -8.30
N ILE A 349 7.37 8.90 -7.17
CA ILE A 349 6.59 9.74 -6.25
C ILE A 349 6.30 11.10 -6.91
N PRO A 350 5.02 11.49 -7.11
CA PRO A 350 4.66 12.73 -7.80
C PRO A 350 4.71 13.95 -6.86
N TYR A 351 5.90 14.28 -6.37
CA TYR A 351 6.10 15.31 -5.33
C TYR A 351 5.46 16.67 -5.65
N GLU A 352 5.53 17.12 -6.90
CA GLU A 352 4.92 18.39 -7.30
C GLU A 352 3.40 18.31 -7.32
N ALA A 353 2.82 17.21 -7.82
CA ALA A 353 1.36 17.02 -7.80
C ALA A 353 0.83 16.96 -6.37
N CYS A 354 1.52 16.25 -5.46
CA CYS A 354 1.16 16.22 -4.04
C CYS A 354 1.23 17.61 -3.40
N ARG A 355 2.29 18.40 -3.70
CA ARG A 355 2.45 19.78 -3.16
C ARG A 355 1.44 20.78 -3.73
N ASN A 356 0.83 20.48 -4.87
CA ASN A 356 -0.17 21.33 -5.52
C ASN A 356 -1.61 20.92 -5.20
N ASN A 357 -1.84 19.72 -4.65
CA ASN A 357 -3.17 19.31 -4.18
C ASN A 357 -3.28 19.46 -2.65
N PRO A 358 -4.11 20.38 -2.15
CA PRO A 358 -4.23 20.63 -0.72
C PRO A 358 -4.89 19.52 0.11
N ASN A 359 -5.52 18.54 -0.54
CA ASN A 359 -6.08 17.38 0.14
C ASN A 359 -5.03 16.28 0.38
N VAL A 360 -3.83 16.43 -0.19
CA VAL A 360 -2.79 15.38 -0.16
C VAL A 360 -1.71 15.74 0.85
N ILE A 361 -1.41 14.76 1.70
CA ILE A 361 -0.31 14.75 2.65
C ILE A 361 0.63 13.64 2.22
N LEU A 362 1.76 13.99 1.63
CA LEU A 362 2.82 13.02 1.33
C LEU A 362 3.81 12.99 2.50
N ALA A 363 3.91 11.85 3.17
CA ALA A 363 4.85 11.55 4.22
C ALA A 363 5.92 10.59 3.70
N THR A 364 7.19 10.97 3.81
CA THR A 364 8.31 10.11 3.45
C THR A 364 9.23 9.83 4.63
N THR A 365 9.83 8.65 4.63
CA THR A 365 10.94 8.26 5.53
C THR A 365 12.14 7.86 4.70
N GLU A 366 13.36 8.16 5.16
CA GLU A 366 14.58 7.77 4.43
C GLU A 366 14.70 6.25 4.31
N THR A 367 14.31 5.53 5.37
CA THR A 367 14.28 4.07 5.41
C THR A 367 12.89 3.51 5.68
N GLY A 368 12.68 2.25 5.31
CA GLY A 368 11.48 1.48 5.62
C GLY A 368 11.26 0.28 4.69
N GLY A 369 11.90 0.26 3.52
CA GLY A 369 11.67 -0.78 2.51
C GLY A 369 10.22 -0.87 2.03
N HIS A 370 9.90 -1.90 1.26
CA HIS A 370 8.54 -2.14 0.78
C HIS A 370 7.69 -2.80 1.87
N ILE A 371 6.76 -2.04 2.45
CA ILE A 371 5.83 -2.51 3.51
C ILE A 371 6.60 -3.08 4.73
N GLY A 372 7.83 -2.62 4.95
CA GLY A 372 8.68 -3.06 6.05
C GLY A 372 8.36 -2.27 7.31
N TRP A 373 8.93 -1.06 7.41
CA TRP A 373 8.88 -0.19 8.59
C TRP A 373 8.98 -0.95 9.92
N PHE A 374 9.79 -2.01 9.96
CA PHE A 374 9.94 -2.84 11.14
C PHE A 374 10.66 -2.06 12.24
N THR A 375 10.11 -2.10 13.44
CA THR A 375 10.61 -1.40 14.63
C THR A 375 10.65 -2.34 15.83
N GLY A 376 11.44 -1.98 16.83
CA GLY A 376 11.72 -2.83 17.99
C GLY A 376 12.91 -3.76 17.75
N SER A 377 13.61 -4.13 18.82
CA SER A 377 14.81 -4.98 18.77
C SER A 377 14.48 -6.47 18.96
N THR A 378 13.58 -6.77 19.90
CA THR A 378 13.17 -8.14 20.27
C THR A 378 11.72 -8.43 19.90
N ASN A 379 10.79 -7.52 20.21
CA ASN A 379 9.41 -7.58 19.75
C ASN A 379 9.26 -6.74 18.48
N VAL A 380 9.48 -7.38 17.33
CA VAL A 380 9.43 -6.69 16.02
C VAL A 380 7.98 -6.45 15.63
N THR A 381 7.64 -5.19 15.42
CA THR A 381 6.32 -4.74 14.95
C THR A 381 6.50 -3.79 13.77
N ARG A 382 5.40 -3.32 13.15
CA ARG A 382 5.48 -2.34 12.06
C ARG A 382 5.10 -0.94 12.57
N TRP A 383 6.05 -0.01 12.49
CA TRP A 383 5.84 1.39 12.87
C TRP A 383 4.71 2.04 12.08
N SER A 384 4.57 1.69 10.79
CA SER A 384 3.57 2.28 9.88
C SER A 384 2.12 2.08 10.32
N VAL A 385 1.80 1.05 11.13
CA VAL A 385 0.44 0.81 11.64
C VAL A 385 -0.08 2.01 12.43
N LYS A 386 0.79 2.68 13.19
CA LYS A 386 0.43 3.82 14.03
C LYS A 386 0.00 5.07 13.23
N PRO A 387 0.81 5.64 12.32
CA PRO A 387 0.39 6.80 11.51
C PRO A 387 -0.81 6.49 10.62
N ILE A 388 -0.93 5.25 10.12
CA ILE A 388 -2.11 4.81 9.35
C ILE A 388 -3.37 4.90 10.23
N SER A 389 -3.32 4.29 11.42
CA SER A 389 -4.48 4.23 12.32
C SER A 389 -4.86 5.61 12.88
N GLU A 390 -3.87 6.43 13.24
CA GLU A 390 -4.09 7.81 13.68
C GLU A 390 -4.79 8.64 12.59
N PHE A 391 -4.35 8.55 11.34
CA PHE A 391 -4.96 9.27 10.22
C PHE A 391 -6.39 8.79 9.94
N LEU A 392 -6.60 7.47 9.85
CA LEU A 392 -7.93 6.90 9.61
C LEU A 392 -8.92 7.27 10.72
N THR A 393 -8.47 7.22 11.99
CA THR A 393 -9.27 7.68 13.14
C THR A 393 -9.64 9.15 12.99
N ALA A 394 -8.68 10.00 12.60
CA ALA A 394 -8.89 11.44 12.47
C ALA A 394 -9.88 11.84 11.37
N VAL A 395 -10.04 11.03 10.31
CA VAL A 395 -11.00 11.31 9.23
C VAL A 395 -12.38 10.68 9.49
N LEU A 396 -12.44 9.55 10.20
CA LEU A 396 -13.70 8.86 10.50
C LEU A 396 -14.48 9.49 11.66
N GLU A 397 -13.80 10.01 12.68
CA GLU A 397 -14.41 10.81 13.75
C GLU A 397 -14.82 12.19 13.22
#